data_AF-A0A536ZQD3-F1
#
_entry.id   AF-A0A536ZQD3-F1
#
_cell.length_a   1.000
_cell.length_b   1.000
_cell.length_c   1.000
_cell.angle_alpha   90.00
_cell.angle_beta   90.00
_cell.angle_gamma   90.00
#
_symmetry.space_group_name_H-M   'P 1'
#
loop_
_entity.id
_entity.type
_entity.pdbx_description
1 polymer ?
#
loop_
_entity_poly.entity_id
_entity_poly.type
_entity_poly.pdbx_seq_one_letter_code
_entity_poly.pdbx_strand_id
1 'polypeptide(L)'
;VSLTDAFAVLVKHYPELDELFRRFASPPIRNAGTLGGNIANGSPIGDTMPVLIAIGTSLALRKGKRTRELPLDEFYLAYQKTALGPGEFVEAIRVPMPTPGATVRSYKIAKRFDQDISAVCGGYCIVLEDGVVRDVRIAYGGVAATPKRAARCERALRGRPWTLDSVDAALGELDKDYSPLTDMRASAAYRRLVTRNLLYKFFLETSGKQMQTCVFEYAE
;
A
#
# COMPACT_ATOMS: atom_id res chain seq x y z
N VAL A 1 -9.51 -6.95 16.25
CA VAL A 1 -9.58 -5.47 16.15
C VAL A 1 -10.36 -5.12 14.89
N SER A 2 -11.45 -4.36 15.02
CA SER A 2 -12.23 -3.91 13.86
C SER A 2 -11.39 -3.01 12.94
N LEU A 3 -11.81 -2.79 11.71
CA LEU A 3 -11.14 -1.84 10.82
C LEU A 3 -11.24 -0.42 11.39
N THR A 4 -12.39 -0.04 11.95
CA THR A 4 -12.58 1.27 12.62
C THR A 4 -11.56 1.48 13.74
N ASP A 5 -11.44 0.53 14.67
CA ASP A 5 -10.52 0.68 15.82
C ASP A 5 -9.06 0.63 15.37
N ALA A 6 -8.73 -0.25 14.42
CA ALA A 6 -7.37 -0.36 13.90
C ALA A 6 -6.94 0.94 13.21
N PHE A 7 -7.80 1.51 12.36
CA PHE A 7 -7.48 2.76 11.67
C PHE A 7 -7.47 3.97 12.59
N ALA A 8 -8.28 4.02 13.65
CA ALA A 8 -8.19 5.08 14.65
C ALA A 8 -6.77 5.17 15.26
N VAL A 9 -6.13 4.02 15.52
CA VAL A 9 -4.74 3.97 16.00
C VAL A 9 -3.74 4.25 14.88
N LEU A 10 -3.94 3.67 13.69
CA LEU A 10 -3.04 3.88 12.55
C LEU A 10 -2.98 5.35 12.15
N VAL A 11 -4.13 6.03 12.02
CA VAL A 11 -4.21 7.44 11.63
C VAL A 11 -3.58 8.36 12.67
N LYS A 12 -3.64 8.00 13.97
CA LYS A 12 -2.93 8.75 15.00
C LYS A 12 -1.42 8.80 14.77
N HIS A 13 -0.84 7.73 14.23
CA HIS A 13 0.60 7.62 13.99
C HIS A 13 1.00 7.92 12.53
N TYR A 14 0.09 7.68 11.60
CA TYR A 14 0.25 7.90 10.16
C TYR A 14 -0.98 8.67 9.65
N PRO A 15 -1.06 9.99 9.89
CA PRO A 15 -2.23 10.81 9.55
C PRO A 15 -2.64 10.72 8.07
N GLU A 16 -1.70 10.44 7.18
CA GLU A 16 -1.93 10.33 5.74
C GLU A 16 -2.75 9.10 5.33
N LEU A 17 -3.05 8.21 6.29
CA LEU A 17 -3.95 7.08 6.08
C LEU A 17 -5.43 7.45 6.29
N ASP A 18 -5.75 8.68 6.71
CA ASP A 18 -7.13 9.11 6.95
C ASP A 18 -7.98 9.06 5.67
N GLU A 19 -7.46 9.53 4.54
CA GLU A 19 -8.18 9.45 3.26
C GLU A 19 -8.47 8.00 2.88
N LEU A 20 -7.47 7.12 3.01
CA LEU A 20 -7.63 5.69 2.73
C LEU A 20 -8.69 5.06 3.65
N PHE A 21 -8.67 5.41 4.94
CA PHE A 21 -9.64 4.95 5.92
C PHE A 21 -11.05 5.38 5.54
N ARG A 22 -11.27 6.67 5.25
CA ARG A 22 -12.57 7.24 4.87
C ARG A 22 -13.17 6.52 3.66
N ARG A 23 -12.32 6.14 2.71
CA ARG A 23 -12.69 5.44 1.47
C ARG A 23 -12.70 3.92 1.58
N PHE A 24 -12.32 3.36 2.73
CA PHE A 24 -12.33 1.91 2.96
C PHE A 24 -13.76 1.43 3.25
N ALA A 25 -14.37 0.73 2.30
CA ALA A 25 -15.72 0.16 2.42
C ALA A 25 -16.75 1.21 2.91
N SER A 26 -17.69 0.81 3.77
CA SER A 26 -18.69 1.67 4.41
C SER A 26 -18.63 1.51 5.94
N PRO A 27 -19.21 2.44 6.73
CA PRO A 27 -19.18 2.35 8.19
C PRO A 27 -19.64 0.99 8.77
N PRO A 28 -20.75 0.37 8.32
CA PRO A 28 -21.15 -0.95 8.83
C PRO A 28 -20.09 -2.03 8.62
N ILE A 29 -19.45 -2.03 7.43
CA ILE A 29 -18.40 -2.98 7.10
C ILE A 29 -17.12 -2.72 7.91
N ARG A 30 -16.76 -1.45 8.14
CA ARG A 30 -15.58 -1.09 8.94
C ARG A 30 -15.73 -1.47 10.41
N ASN A 31 -16.95 -1.36 10.95
CA ASN A 31 -17.25 -1.70 12.34
C ASN A 31 -17.28 -3.22 12.58
N ALA A 32 -17.72 -4.01 11.58
CA ALA A 32 -17.80 -5.47 11.71
C ALA A 32 -16.54 -6.20 11.22
N GLY A 33 -15.93 -5.73 10.12
CA GLY A 33 -14.73 -6.31 9.53
C GLY A 33 -13.50 -6.05 10.38
N THR A 34 -12.53 -6.97 10.35
CA THR A 34 -11.29 -6.84 11.13
C THR A 34 -10.08 -6.64 10.21
N LEU A 35 -9.06 -5.93 10.69
CA LEU A 35 -7.81 -5.78 9.95
C LEU A 35 -7.11 -7.14 9.75
N GLY A 36 -7.13 -7.99 10.77
CA GLY A 36 -6.62 -9.37 10.70
C GLY A 36 -7.32 -10.20 9.63
N GLY A 37 -8.66 -10.15 9.58
CA GLY A 37 -9.44 -10.82 8.54
C GLY A 37 -9.20 -10.24 7.14
N ASN A 38 -9.01 -8.92 7.02
CA ASN A 38 -8.68 -8.28 5.75
C ASN A 38 -7.34 -8.77 5.19
N ILE A 39 -6.31 -8.87 6.04
CA ILE A 39 -5.01 -9.44 5.67
C ILE A 39 -5.13 -10.93 5.36
N ALA A 40 -5.75 -11.71 6.24
CA ALA A 40 -5.89 -13.16 6.07
C ALA A 40 -6.68 -13.56 4.80
N ASN A 41 -7.65 -12.74 4.38
CA ASN A 41 -8.40 -12.94 3.14
C ASN A 41 -7.51 -12.86 1.89
N GLY A 42 -6.41 -12.09 1.92
CA GLY A 42 -5.41 -12.08 0.86
C GLY A 42 -5.89 -11.65 -0.52
N SER A 43 -6.88 -10.76 -0.57
CA SER A 43 -7.37 -10.21 -1.83
C SER A 43 -6.29 -9.34 -2.50
N PRO A 44 -6.00 -9.53 -3.80
CA PRO A 44 -5.01 -8.71 -4.53
C PRO A 44 -5.41 -7.25 -4.68
N ILE A 45 -6.69 -6.92 -4.47
CA ILE A 45 -7.28 -5.58 -4.57
C ILE A 45 -7.63 -5.00 -3.19
N GLY A 46 -7.08 -5.56 -2.11
CA GLY A 46 -7.26 -5.02 -0.76
C GLY A 46 -6.57 -3.66 -0.60
N ASP A 47 -7.26 -2.73 0.05
CA ASP A 47 -6.82 -1.33 0.16
C ASP A 47 -5.70 -1.12 1.20
N THR A 48 -5.65 -1.93 2.27
CA THR A 48 -4.68 -1.72 3.37
C THR A 48 -3.30 -2.29 3.06
N MET A 49 -3.23 -3.40 2.34
CA MET A 49 -2.00 -4.17 2.15
C MET A 49 -0.89 -3.35 1.52
N PRO A 50 -1.10 -2.53 0.46
CA PRO A 50 -0.04 -1.75 -0.16
C PRO A 50 0.69 -0.84 0.84
N VAL A 51 -0.04 -0.07 1.65
CA VAL A 51 0.60 0.85 2.60
C VAL A 51 1.18 0.13 3.80
N LEU A 52 0.53 -0.93 4.31
CA LEU A 52 1.09 -1.74 5.40
C LEU A 52 2.39 -2.44 4.98
N ILE A 53 2.47 -2.91 3.74
CA ILE A 53 3.72 -3.43 3.16
C ILE A 53 4.77 -2.31 3.07
N ALA A 54 4.39 -1.14 2.54
CA ALA A 54 5.31 -0.02 2.35
C ALA A 54 5.92 0.47 3.67
N ILE A 55 5.16 0.52 4.76
CA ILE A 55 5.68 0.91 6.08
C ILE A 55 6.42 -0.23 6.81
N GLY A 56 6.46 -1.44 6.26
CA GLY A 56 7.23 -2.56 6.83
C GLY A 56 6.54 -3.32 7.95
N THR A 57 5.22 -3.50 7.84
CA THR A 57 4.43 -4.30 8.78
C THR A 57 4.87 -5.77 8.78
N SER A 58 4.91 -6.39 9.96
CA SER A 58 5.06 -7.85 10.11
C SER A 58 3.84 -8.49 10.76
N LEU A 59 3.71 -9.80 10.60
CA LEU A 59 2.61 -10.61 11.11
C LEU A 59 3.15 -11.62 12.12
N ALA A 60 2.46 -11.78 13.25
CA ALA A 60 2.61 -12.92 14.12
C ALA A 60 1.59 -13.99 13.72
N LEU A 61 2.08 -15.16 13.30
CA LEU A 61 1.27 -16.31 12.91
C LEU A 61 1.36 -17.37 14.00
N ARG A 62 0.23 -17.87 14.48
CA ARG A 62 0.16 -18.80 15.61
C ARG A 62 -0.43 -20.14 15.22
N LYS A 63 0.20 -21.21 15.73
CA LYS A 63 -0.29 -22.60 15.72
C LYS A 63 -0.18 -23.21 17.12
N GLY A 64 -1.32 -23.38 17.79
CA GLY A 64 -1.35 -23.90 19.16
C GLY A 64 -0.56 -23.00 20.12
N LYS A 65 0.55 -23.51 20.66
CA LYS A 65 1.46 -22.77 21.56
C LYS A 65 2.66 -22.11 20.84
N ARG A 66 2.83 -22.34 19.54
CA ARG A 66 3.96 -21.81 18.76
C ARG A 66 3.51 -20.57 17.99
N THR A 67 4.35 -19.55 17.98
CA THR A 67 4.18 -18.34 17.17
C THR A 67 5.43 -18.11 16.35
N ARG A 68 5.28 -17.69 15.09
CA ARG A 68 6.36 -17.24 14.21
C ARG A 68 6.03 -15.87 13.65
N GLU A 69 7.07 -15.13 13.27
CA GLU A 69 6.93 -13.82 12.65
C GLU A 69 7.25 -13.90 11.15
N LEU A 70 6.55 -13.09 10.35
CA LEU A 70 6.73 -13.00 8.91
C LEU A 70 6.49 -11.57 8.43
N PRO A 71 7.37 -10.98 7.58
CA PRO A 71 7.07 -9.74 6.90
C PRO A 71 5.76 -9.83 6.08
N LEU A 72 4.95 -8.77 6.06
CA LEU A 72 3.67 -8.80 5.36
C LEU A 72 3.83 -9.01 3.84
N ASP A 73 4.92 -8.54 3.24
CA ASP A 73 5.23 -8.76 1.82
C ASP A 73 5.63 -10.19 1.48
N GLU A 74 5.94 -11.03 2.48
CA GLU A 74 6.19 -12.47 2.31
C GLU A 74 4.95 -13.32 2.59
N PHE A 75 3.85 -12.71 3.07
CA PHE A 75 2.64 -13.45 3.45
C PHE A 75 1.83 -13.94 2.24
N TYR A 76 1.88 -13.24 1.11
CA TYR A 76 1.10 -13.57 -0.09
C TYR A 76 1.97 -14.28 -1.13
N LEU A 77 1.83 -15.60 -1.23
CA LEU A 77 2.68 -16.44 -2.08
C LEU A 77 2.20 -16.47 -3.54
N ALA A 78 0.88 -16.49 -3.74
CA ALA A 78 0.23 -16.46 -5.05
C ALA A 78 -1.23 -16.01 -4.91
N TYR A 79 -1.94 -15.89 -6.03
CA TYR A 79 -3.38 -15.61 -6.00
C TYR A 79 -4.11 -16.66 -5.16
N GLN A 80 -4.91 -16.20 -4.18
CA GLN A 80 -5.62 -17.05 -3.21
C GLN A 80 -4.73 -18.01 -2.40
N LYS A 81 -3.42 -17.74 -2.30
CA LYS A 81 -2.48 -18.56 -1.54
C LYS A 81 -1.65 -17.70 -0.59
N THR A 82 -1.83 -17.92 0.70
CA THR A 82 -1.04 -17.27 1.77
C THR A 82 0.04 -18.20 2.30
N ALA A 83 0.92 -17.66 3.13
CA ALA A 83 1.96 -18.40 3.84
C ALA A 83 1.44 -19.12 5.10
N LEU A 84 0.12 -19.13 5.38
CA LEU A 84 -0.46 -19.86 6.50
C LEU A 84 -0.30 -21.37 6.30
N GLY A 85 0.29 -22.03 7.29
CA GLY A 85 0.30 -23.48 7.39
C GLY A 85 -1.03 -24.03 7.93
N PRO A 86 -1.27 -25.35 7.81
CA PRO A 86 -2.46 -25.99 8.37
C PRO A 86 -2.56 -25.75 9.89
N GLY A 87 -3.69 -25.17 10.32
CA GLY A 87 -3.95 -24.82 11.72
C GLY A 87 -3.25 -23.55 12.21
N GLU A 88 -2.61 -22.77 11.32
CA GLU A 88 -2.14 -21.43 11.64
C GLU A 88 -3.23 -20.37 11.45
N PHE A 89 -3.17 -19.31 12.25
CA PHE A 89 -3.97 -18.11 12.07
C PHE A 89 -3.13 -16.84 12.35
N VAL A 90 -3.60 -15.70 11.85
CA VAL A 90 -2.99 -14.39 12.15
C VAL A 90 -3.34 -14.00 13.58
N GLU A 91 -2.36 -14.04 14.48
CA GLU A 91 -2.52 -13.68 15.89
C GLU A 91 -2.42 -12.17 16.10
N ALA A 92 -1.41 -11.54 15.48
CA ALA A 92 -1.19 -10.11 15.60
C ALA A 92 -0.59 -9.51 14.33
N ILE A 93 -0.81 -8.20 14.18
CA ILE A 93 -0.23 -7.36 13.13
C ILE A 93 0.67 -6.36 13.86
N ARG A 94 1.95 -6.34 13.50
CA ARG A 94 2.96 -5.46 14.10
C ARG A 94 3.30 -4.36 13.12
N VAL A 95 2.67 -3.22 13.32
CA VAL A 95 2.94 -2.01 12.53
C VAL A 95 4.06 -1.24 13.23
N PRO A 96 5.17 -0.91 12.56
CA PRO A 96 6.25 -0.15 13.17
C PRO A 96 5.81 1.29 13.44
N MET A 97 6.50 1.96 14.37
CA MET A 97 6.35 3.40 14.54
C MET A 97 6.93 4.15 13.32
N PRO A 98 6.41 5.34 12.99
CA PRO A 98 6.94 6.15 11.89
C PRO A 98 8.45 6.36 12.05
N THR A 99 9.19 6.12 10.98
CA THR A 99 10.63 6.41 10.94
C THR A 99 10.82 7.92 10.83
N PRO A 100 11.67 8.56 11.67
CA PRO A 100 11.95 9.99 11.55
C PRO A 100 12.42 10.37 10.13
N GLY A 101 11.86 11.42 9.58
CA GLY A 101 12.14 11.88 8.20
C GLY A 101 11.51 11.03 7.09
N ALA A 102 10.79 9.95 7.43
CA ALA A 102 10.04 9.20 6.44
C ALA A 102 8.76 9.93 6.04
N THR A 103 8.44 9.94 4.75
CA THR A 103 7.16 10.41 4.23
C THR A 103 6.35 9.22 3.74
N VAL A 104 5.13 9.08 4.24
CA VAL A 104 4.21 7.99 3.89
C VAL A 104 3.01 8.54 3.12
N ARG A 105 2.63 7.86 2.03
CA ARG A 105 1.42 8.20 1.27
C ARG A 105 0.70 6.93 0.83
N SER A 106 -0.62 7.05 0.67
CA SER A 106 -1.44 6.02 0.05
C SER A 106 -2.42 6.63 -0.92
N TYR A 107 -2.68 5.96 -2.04
CA TYR A 107 -3.61 6.45 -3.05
C TYR A 107 -4.51 5.33 -3.53
N LYS A 108 -5.82 5.58 -3.48
CA LYS A 108 -6.86 4.67 -3.94
C LYS A 108 -7.54 5.19 -5.20
N ILE A 109 -7.58 4.37 -6.25
CA ILE A 109 -8.27 4.66 -7.51
C ILE A 109 -9.36 3.61 -7.75
N ALA A 110 -10.60 4.08 -7.85
CA ALA A 110 -11.80 3.28 -8.12
C ALA A 110 -12.77 4.11 -8.99
N LYS A 111 -13.85 3.50 -9.51
CA LYS A 111 -14.80 4.22 -10.38
C LYS A 111 -15.63 5.22 -9.60
N ARG A 112 -15.96 4.89 -8.35
CA ARG A 112 -16.62 5.78 -7.39
C ARG A 112 -15.67 6.09 -6.23
N PHE A 113 -15.74 7.30 -5.69
CA PHE A 113 -14.85 7.74 -4.60
C PHE A 113 -15.03 6.93 -3.32
N ASP A 114 -16.29 6.81 -2.87
CA ASP A 114 -16.66 6.11 -1.65
C ASP A 114 -17.22 4.71 -1.92
N GLN A 115 -16.99 3.80 -0.98
CA GLN A 115 -17.53 2.44 -0.97
C GLN A 115 -17.37 1.73 -2.32
N ASP A 116 -16.17 1.77 -2.87
CA ASP A 116 -15.82 1.06 -4.11
C ASP A 116 -14.52 0.28 -3.94
N ILE A 117 -14.37 -0.76 -4.74
CA ILE A 117 -13.20 -1.63 -4.72
C ILE A 117 -12.14 -1.05 -5.65
N SER A 118 -10.91 -0.96 -5.16
CA SER A 118 -9.79 -0.42 -5.92
C SER A 118 -9.57 -1.12 -7.26
N ALA A 119 -9.43 -0.32 -8.32
CA ALA A 119 -8.75 -0.75 -9.53
C ALA A 119 -7.23 -0.76 -9.28
N VAL A 120 -6.70 0.29 -8.66
CA VAL A 120 -5.30 0.36 -8.23
C VAL A 120 -5.25 1.02 -6.86
N CYS A 121 -4.49 0.43 -5.95
CA CYS A 121 -4.17 1.05 -4.67
C CYS A 121 -2.64 1.05 -4.51
N GLY A 122 -2.04 2.21 -4.27
CA GLY A 122 -0.60 2.37 -4.06
C GLY A 122 -0.28 2.76 -2.63
N GLY A 123 0.79 2.22 -2.08
CA GLY A 123 1.37 2.61 -0.79
C GLY A 123 2.86 2.91 -0.93
N TYR A 124 3.29 4.00 -0.32
CA TYR A 124 4.64 4.55 -0.46
C TYR A 124 5.20 4.94 0.90
N CYS A 125 6.47 4.62 1.12
CA CYS A 125 7.26 5.12 2.25
C CYS A 125 8.64 5.48 1.69
N ILE A 126 9.05 6.73 1.82
CA ILE A 126 10.35 7.22 1.36
C ILE A 126 11.09 7.90 2.49
N VAL A 127 12.40 7.73 2.55
CA VAL A 127 13.27 8.53 3.40
C VAL A 127 14.27 9.25 2.53
N LEU A 128 14.24 10.58 2.62
CA LEU A 128 15.16 11.46 1.93
C LEU A 128 16.25 11.93 2.89
N GLU A 129 17.48 11.96 2.41
CA GLU A 129 18.65 12.51 3.11
C GLU A 129 19.37 13.43 2.12
N ASP A 130 19.40 14.73 2.40
CA ASP A 130 19.98 15.75 1.52
C ASP A 130 19.47 15.70 0.06
N GLY A 131 18.17 15.44 -0.11
CA GLY A 131 17.55 15.33 -1.43
C GLY A 131 17.85 14.01 -2.17
N VAL A 132 18.53 13.05 -1.54
CA VAL A 132 18.81 11.71 -2.06
C VAL A 132 17.88 10.69 -1.42
N VAL A 133 17.41 9.72 -2.20
CA VAL A 133 16.56 8.62 -1.72
C VAL A 133 17.40 7.62 -0.92
N ARG A 134 17.43 7.77 0.40
CA ARG A 134 18.14 6.86 1.31
C ARG A 134 17.47 5.48 1.36
N ASP A 135 16.16 5.46 1.56
CA ASP A 135 15.35 4.25 1.44
C ASP A 135 13.99 4.58 0.81
N VAL A 136 13.42 3.59 0.13
CA VAL A 136 12.10 3.68 -0.46
C VAL A 136 11.44 2.31 -0.50
N ARG A 137 10.16 2.28 -0.16
CA ARG A 137 9.29 1.10 -0.27
C ARG A 137 8.03 1.51 -0.99
N ILE A 138 7.73 0.79 -2.07
CA ILE A 138 6.61 1.05 -2.96
C ILE A 138 5.87 -0.26 -3.14
N ALA A 139 4.59 -0.30 -2.84
CA ALA A 139 3.76 -1.47 -3.08
C ALA A 139 2.43 -1.08 -3.71
N TYR A 140 1.87 -2.02 -4.48
CA TYR A 140 0.60 -1.83 -5.15
C TYR A 140 -0.31 -3.05 -4.99
N GLY A 141 -1.61 -2.78 -4.94
CA GLY A 141 -2.70 -3.72 -5.08
C GLY A 141 -3.43 -3.49 -6.41
N GLY A 142 -4.05 -4.55 -6.94
CA GLY A 142 -4.84 -4.53 -8.18
C GLY A 142 -4.03 -4.54 -9.48
N VAL A 143 -2.71 -4.73 -9.41
CA VAL A 143 -1.80 -4.69 -10.57
C VAL A 143 -1.00 -5.99 -10.75
N ALA A 144 -1.21 -6.96 -9.86
CA ALA A 144 -0.63 -8.30 -9.89
C ALA A 144 -1.56 -9.31 -9.18
N ALA A 145 -1.16 -10.58 -9.20
CA ALA A 145 -1.85 -11.69 -8.53
C ALA A 145 -1.94 -11.55 -7.00
N THR A 146 -1.04 -10.76 -6.40
CA THR A 146 -0.99 -10.45 -4.97
C THR A 146 -0.60 -8.99 -4.78
N PRO A 147 -0.93 -8.36 -3.62
CA PRO A 147 -0.34 -7.09 -3.25
C PRO A 147 1.17 -7.29 -3.06
N LYS A 148 2.00 -6.53 -3.77
CA LYS A 148 3.46 -6.72 -3.72
C LYS A 148 4.24 -5.45 -3.98
N ARG A 149 5.51 -5.48 -3.57
CA ARG A 149 6.47 -4.40 -3.78
C ARG A 149 6.94 -4.26 -5.23
N ALA A 150 7.30 -3.04 -5.59
CA ALA A 150 7.90 -2.67 -6.87
C ALA A 150 9.44 -2.76 -6.77
N ALA A 151 9.95 -3.98 -6.58
CA ALA A 151 11.36 -4.18 -6.20
C ALA A 151 12.37 -3.63 -7.23
N ARG A 152 12.04 -3.64 -8.54
CA ARG A 152 12.89 -3.04 -9.58
C ARG A 152 12.83 -1.52 -9.52
N CYS A 153 11.62 -0.95 -9.41
CA CYS A 153 11.41 0.48 -9.26
C CYS A 153 12.15 1.04 -8.03
N GLU A 154 12.00 0.41 -6.87
CA GLU A 154 12.67 0.83 -5.64
C GLU A 154 14.20 0.81 -5.78
N ARG A 155 14.76 -0.23 -6.40
CA ARG A 155 16.22 -0.31 -6.65
C ARG A 155 16.70 0.78 -7.60
N ALA A 156 15.89 1.17 -8.58
CA ALA A 156 16.22 2.27 -9.48
C ALA A 156 16.27 3.62 -8.76
N LEU A 157 15.51 3.79 -7.68
CA LEU A 157 15.44 5.02 -6.89
C LEU A 157 16.47 5.10 -5.77
N ARG A 158 16.77 4.01 -5.05
CA ARG A 158 17.70 4.05 -3.90
C ARG A 158 19.07 4.61 -4.30
N GLY A 159 19.57 5.56 -3.52
CA GLY A 159 20.84 6.26 -3.75
C GLY A 159 20.81 7.28 -4.88
N ARG A 160 19.65 7.56 -5.49
CA ARG A 160 19.49 8.59 -6.54
C ARG A 160 18.94 9.89 -5.95
N PRO A 161 19.25 11.06 -6.55
CA PRO A 161 18.58 12.30 -6.23
C PRO A 161 17.07 12.20 -6.48
N TRP A 162 16.24 12.73 -5.57
CA TRP A 162 14.79 12.76 -5.71
C TRP A 162 14.36 13.84 -6.72
N THR A 163 14.53 13.51 -7.99
CA THR A 163 14.38 14.39 -9.15
C THR A 163 13.49 13.72 -10.20
N LEU A 164 12.96 14.52 -11.13
CA LEU A 164 12.12 14.01 -12.21
C LEU A 164 12.85 12.94 -13.04
N ASP A 165 14.09 13.19 -13.44
CA ASP A 165 14.89 12.25 -14.23
C ASP A 165 15.05 10.88 -13.53
N SER A 166 15.24 10.89 -12.20
CA SER A 166 15.37 9.65 -11.42
C SER A 166 14.03 8.91 -11.32
N VAL A 167 12.92 9.65 -11.23
CA VAL A 167 11.57 9.08 -11.24
C VAL A 167 11.23 8.49 -12.61
N ASP A 168 11.58 9.16 -13.70
CA ASP A 168 11.36 8.67 -15.07
C ASP A 168 12.15 7.38 -15.34
N ALA A 169 13.40 7.32 -14.87
CA ALA A 169 14.19 6.08 -14.92
C ALA A 169 13.54 4.94 -14.12
N ALA A 170 13.03 5.24 -12.91
CA ALA A 170 12.33 4.25 -12.08
C ALA A 170 11.00 3.79 -12.68
N LEU A 171 10.26 4.68 -13.33
CA LEU A 171 9.04 4.36 -14.08
C LEU A 171 9.32 3.36 -15.22
N GLY A 172 10.50 3.42 -15.85
CA GLY A 172 10.94 2.42 -16.84
C GLY A 172 11.12 1.01 -16.26
N GLU A 173 11.45 0.90 -14.97
CA GLU A 173 11.57 -0.38 -14.26
C GLU A 173 10.26 -0.86 -13.65
N LEU A 174 9.39 0.07 -13.22
CA LEU A 174 8.09 -0.22 -12.61
C LEU A 174 7.20 -1.12 -13.49
N ASP A 175 7.25 -0.91 -14.81
CA ASP A 175 6.49 -1.71 -15.79
C ASP A 175 6.89 -3.18 -15.83
N LYS A 176 8.09 -3.52 -15.35
CA LYS A 176 8.64 -4.88 -15.26
C LYS A 176 8.32 -5.54 -13.92
N ASP A 177 7.87 -4.78 -12.93
CA ASP A 177 7.43 -5.32 -11.63
C ASP A 177 6.01 -5.90 -11.71
N TYR A 178 5.17 -5.41 -12.63
CA TYR A 178 3.74 -5.69 -12.65
C TYR A 178 3.23 -6.21 -14.00
N SER A 179 2.14 -6.97 -13.96
CA SER A 179 1.44 -7.48 -15.15
C SER A 179 -0.08 -7.43 -14.90
N PRO A 180 -0.69 -6.23 -14.99
CA PRO A 180 -2.09 -6.04 -14.64
C PRO A 180 -3.03 -6.80 -15.57
N LEU A 181 -4.18 -7.22 -15.03
CA LEU A 181 -5.26 -7.86 -15.78
C LEU A 181 -6.33 -6.84 -16.19
N THR A 182 -7.09 -7.17 -17.23
CA THR A 182 -8.33 -6.47 -17.58
C THR A 182 -9.51 -7.15 -16.90
N ASP A 183 -10.39 -6.36 -16.29
CA ASP A 183 -11.68 -6.82 -15.76
C ASP A 183 -12.76 -5.73 -15.91
N MET A 184 -13.94 -5.97 -15.33
CA MET A 184 -15.05 -5.00 -15.33
C MET A 184 -14.75 -3.68 -14.60
N ARG A 185 -13.70 -3.60 -13.76
CA ARG A 185 -13.31 -2.39 -13.02
C ARG A 185 -12.39 -1.52 -13.87
N ALA A 186 -11.40 -2.12 -14.53
CA ALA A 186 -10.45 -1.40 -15.35
C ALA A 186 -9.71 -2.31 -16.33
N SER A 187 -9.31 -1.75 -17.47
CA SER A 187 -8.40 -2.42 -18.40
C SER A 187 -6.97 -2.49 -17.83
N ALA A 188 -6.20 -3.47 -18.29
CA ALA A 188 -4.78 -3.60 -17.97
C ALA A 188 -3.99 -2.33 -18.35
N ALA A 189 -4.31 -1.72 -19.50
CA ALA A 189 -3.70 -0.47 -19.95
C ALA A 189 -3.98 0.68 -18.99
N TYR A 190 -5.23 0.83 -18.53
CA TYR A 190 -5.60 1.85 -17.54
C TYR A 190 -4.88 1.62 -16.21
N ARG A 191 -4.84 0.37 -15.72
CA ARG A 191 -4.12 0.03 -14.47
C ARG A 191 -2.64 0.37 -14.57
N ARG A 192 -1.98 0.07 -15.70
CA ARG A 192 -0.57 0.43 -15.94
C ARG A 192 -0.35 1.94 -15.91
N LEU A 193 -1.19 2.69 -16.63
CA LEU A 193 -1.13 4.16 -16.65
C LEU A 193 -1.31 4.76 -15.25
N VAL A 194 -2.33 4.31 -14.53
CA VAL A 194 -2.60 4.77 -13.15
C VAL A 194 -1.43 4.46 -12.23
N THR A 195 -0.86 3.24 -12.29
CA THR A 195 0.28 2.85 -11.46
C THR A 195 1.44 3.84 -11.63
N ARG A 196 1.79 4.17 -12.88
CA ARG A 196 2.81 5.17 -13.22
C ARG A 196 2.46 6.56 -12.69
N ASN A 197 1.23 7.02 -12.93
CA ASN A 197 0.78 8.34 -12.52
C ASN A 197 0.73 8.49 -10.99
N LEU A 198 0.46 7.42 -10.24
CA LEU A 198 0.47 7.46 -8.78
C LEU A 198 1.89 7.62 -8.21
N LEU A 199 2.92 7.02 -8.85
CA LEU A 199 4.31 7.29 -8.47
C LEU A 199 4.72 8.73 -8.83
N TYR A 200 4.27 9.23 -9.98
CA TYR A 200 4.50 10.62 -10.36
C TYR A 200 3.82 11.60 -9.40
N LYS A 201 2.57 11.33 -9.01
CA LYS A 201 1.85 12.09 -7.96
C LYS A 201 2.62 12.07 -6.64
N PHE A 202 3.11 10.91 -6.22
CA PHE A 202 3.93 10.78 -5.02
C PHE A 202 5.18 11.67 -5.08
N PHE A 203 5.87 11.69 -6.21
CA PHE A 203 7.02 12.58 -6.44
C PHE A 203 6.63 14.05 -6.27
N LEU A 204 5.59 14.52 -6.96
CA LEU A 204 5.14 15.91 -6.89
C LEU A 204 4.80 16.35 -5.45
N GLU A 205 4.15 15.48 -4.67
CA GLU A 205 3.78 15.78 -3.27
C GLU A 205 4.97 15.80 -2.31
N THR A 206 6.10 15.20 -2.68
CA THR A 206 7.25 14.99 -1.77
C THR A 206 8.52 15.70 -2.23
N SER A 207 8.55 16.28 -3.44
CA SER A 207 9.70 17.01 -3.98
C SER A 207 9.75 18.49 -3.54
N GLY A 208 9.03 18.87 -2.47
CA GLY A 208 9.10 20.20 -1.85
C GLY A 208 8.27 21.31 -2.51
N LYS A 209 7.57 21.04 -3.62
CA LYS A 209 6.57 21.96 -4.18
C LYS A 209 5.21 21.59 -3.62
N GLN A 210 4.62 22.47 -2.81
CA GLN A 210 3.26 22.28 -2.34
C GLN A 210 2.32 22.37 -3.54
N MET A 211 1.89 21.22 -4.04
CA MET A 211 0.96 21.09 -5.16
C MET A 211 -0.31 20.43 -4.67
N GLN A 212 -1.46 21.05 -4.92
CA GLN A 212 -2.74 20.41 -4.67
C GLN A 212 -2.96 19.34 -5.74
N THR A 213 -2.81 18.09 -5.33
CA THR A 213 -2.98 16.89 -6.16
C THR A 213 -4.25 16.11 -5.80
N CYS A 214 -4.97 16.57 -4.78
CA CYS A 214 -6.25 16.02 -4.38
C CYS A 214 -7.38 16.64 -5.20
N VAL A 215 -8.29 15.80 -5.70
CA VAL A 215 -9.42 16.22 -6.54
C VAL A 215 -10.72 16.31 -5.72
N PHE A 216 -10.69 15.84 -4.48
CA PHE A 216 -11.85 15.78 -3.59
C PHE A 216 -11.44 16.03 -2.14
N GLU A 217 -12.13 16.93 -1.45
CA GLU A 217 -11.94 17.20 -0.02
C GLU A 217 -13.21 16.80 0.72
N TYR A 218 -13.08 16.03 1.80
CA TYR A 218 -14.20 15.78 2.71
C TYR A 218 -14.47 17.07 3.48
N ALA A 219 -15.75 17.46 3.60
CA ALA A 219 -16.13 18.53 4.52
C ALA A 219 -15.71 18.17 5.96
N GLU A 220 -15.20 19.17 6.69
CA GLU A 220 -14.79 19.06 8.10
C GLU A 220 -15.95 18.69 9.03
#